data_AF-A0A3M0NF44-F1
#
_entry.id   AF-A0A3M0NF44-F1
#
_cell.length_a   1.000
_cell.length_b   1.000
_cell.length_c   1.000
_cell.angle_alpha   90.00
_cell.angle_beta   90.00
_cell.angle_gamma   90.00
#
_symmetry.space_group_name_H-M   'P 1'
#
loop_
_entity.id
_entity.type
_entity.pdbx_description
1 polymer ?
#
loop_
_entity_poly.entity_id
_entity_poly.type
_entity_poly.pdbx_seq_one_letter_code
_entity_poly.pdbx_strand_id
1 'polypeptide(L)' 'MSNSKQYSLDIDNEKQTIQGVFIPDKTMFQQIRGAVQATHLDGWEPSSDDIKKLKADAMNPDPKELARLKAIWEQRNE' A
#
# COMPACT_ATOMS: atom_id res chain seq x y z
N MET A 1 32.62 12.59 0.95
CA MET A 1 31.37 12.90 1.68
C MET A 1 30.27 12.07 1.03
N SER A 2 29.95 10.91 1.59
CA SER A 2 28.89 10.05 1.05
C SER A 2 27.55 10.66 1.45
N ASN A 3 26.86 11.28 0.49
CA ASN A 3 25.53 11.81 0.68
C ASN A 3 24.55 10.63 0.65
N SER A 4 24.52 9.83 1.73
CA SER A 4 23.56 8.76 1.92
C SER A 4 22.19 9.43 2.02
N LYS A 5 21.39 9.44 0.95
CA LYS A 5 20.00 9.89 1.04
C LYS A 5 19.31 9.01 2.09
N GLN A 6 19.03 9.59 3.24
CA GLN A 6 18.23 8.95 4.27
C GLN A 6 16.85 8.70 3.67
N TYR A 7 16.36 7.46 3.80
CA TYR A 7 15.07 7.07 3.28
C TYR A 7 13.97 7.96 3.90
N SER A 8 12.98 8.31 3.08
CA SER A 8 11.76 8.97 3.52
C SER A 8 10.60 8.44 2.68
N LEU A 9 9.49 8.14 3.34
CA LEU A 9 8.26 7.72 2.68
C LEU A 9 7.62 8.94 1.97
N ASP A 10 7.63 8.94 0.64
CA ASP A 10 7.01 9.99 -0.18
C ASP A 10 5.54 9.69 -0.47
N ILE A 11 4.64 10.60 -0.05
CA ILE A 11 3.20 10.52 -0.30
C ILE A 11 2.70 11.90 -0.71
N ASP A 12 2.10 11.99 -1.90
CA ASP A 12 1.40 13.18 -2.38
C ASP A 12 -0.10 12.88 -2.45
N ASN A 13 -0.87 13.53 -1.56
CA ASN A 13 -2.32 13.34 -1.47
C ASN A 13 -3.07 14.05 -2.58
N GLU A 14 -2.53 15.13 -3.14
CA GLU A 14 -3.17 15.88 -4.22
C GLU A 14 -3.01 15.14 -5.55
N LYS A 15 -1.81 14.59 -5.79
CA LYS A 15 -1.51 13.81 -6.99
C LYS A 15 -1.88 12.33 -6.88
N GLN A 16 -2.32 11.86 -5.72
CA GLN A 16 -2.57 10.43 -5.44
C GLN A 16 -1.35 9.54 -5.77
N THR A 17 -0.16 9.95 -5.31
CA THR A 17 1.08 9.20 -5.51
C THR A 17 1.68 8.71 -4.20
N ILE A 18 2.23 7.48 -4.23
CA ILE A 18 3.04 6.92 -3.14
C ILE A 18 4.35 6.46 -3.78
N GLN A 19 5.50 6.95 -3.28
CA GLN A 19 6.82 6.72 -3.88
C GLN A 19 6.84 6.99 -5.40
N GLY A 20 6.20 8.08 -5.82
CA GLY A 20 6.05 8.46 -7.23
C GLY A 20 5.09 7.61 -8.08
N VAL A 21 4.44 6.59 -7.51
CA VAL A 21 3.48 5.73 -8.24
C VAL A 21 2.07 6.30 -8.15
N PHE A 22 1.50 6.65 -9.30
CA PHE A 22 0.13 7.15 -9.40
C PHE A 22 -0.92 6.04 -9.24
N ILE A 23 -1.88 6.25 -8.33
CA ILE A 23 -3.02 5.37 -8.10
C ILE A 23 -4.30 6.15 -8.44
N PRO A 24 -4.95 5.90 -9.59
CA PRO A 24 -6.03 6.74 -10.11
C PRO A 24 -7.33 6.65 -9.29
N ASP A 25 -7.67 5.45 -8.81
CA ASP A 25 -8.85 5.27 -7.98
C ASP A 25 -8.60 5.80 -6.57
N LYS A 26 -9.45 6.74 -6.12
CA LYS A 26 -9.26 7.43 -4.84
C LYS A 26 -9.43 6.50 -3.64
N THR A 27 -10.35 5.54 -3.72
CA THR A 27 -10.59 4.58 -2.64
C THR A 27 -9.41 3.63 -2.51
N MET A 28 -8.91 3.11 -3.63
CA MET A 28 -7.72 2.27 -3.70
C MET A 28 -6.48 3.02 -3.20
N PHE A 29 -6.30 4.29 -3.59
CA PHE A 29 -5.23 5.13 -3.05
C PHE A 29 -5.28 5.20 -1.53
N GLN A 30 -6.45 5.46 -0.95
CA GLN A 30 -6.59 5.52 0.52
C GLN A 30 -6.29 4.19 1.21
N GLN A 31 -6.73 3.07 0.63
CA GLN A 31 -6.47 1.73 1.15
C GLN A 31 -4.98 1.39 1.12
N ILE A 32 -4.33 1.58 -0.04
CA ILE A 32 -2.89 1.33 -0.20
C ILE A 32 -2.09 2.27 0.70
N ARG A 33 -2.44 3.56 0.75
CA ARG A 33 -1.80 4.54 1.64
C ARG A 33 -1.88 4.12 3.10
N GLY A 34 -3.04 3.68 3.57
CA GLY A 34 -3.22 3.21 4.94
C GLY A 34 -2.34 2.02 5.27
N ALA A 35 -2.32 1.01 4.40
CA ALA A 35 -1.48 -0.18 4.58
C ALA A 35 0.01 0.17 4.59
N VAL A 36 0.45 1.01 3.64
CA VAL A 36 1.83 1.48 3.54
C VAL A 36 2.25 2.29 4.76
N GLN A 37 1.41 3.21 5.24
CA GLN A 37 1.72 4.01 6.43
C GLN A 37 1.82 3.16 7.69
N ALA A 38 0.89 2.21 7.88
CA ALA A 38 0.92 1.32 9.04
C ALA A 38 2.19 0.46 9.05
N THR A 39 2.50 -0.19 7.93
CA THR A 39 3.68 -1.06 7.81
C THR A 39 5.00 -0.27 7.82
N HIS A 40 4.99 0.98 7.37
CA HIS A 40 6.16 1.86 7.50
C HIS A 40 6.46 2.22 8.96
N LEU A 41 5.45 2.42 9.80
CA LEU A 41 5.65 2.59 11.24
C LEU A 41 6.28 1.35 11.89
N ASP A 42 6.03 0.16 11.34
CA ASP A 42 6.64 -1.10 11.75
C ASP A 42 8.06 -1.30 11.17
N GLY A 43 8.60 -0.32 10.45
CA GLY A 43 9.98 -0.31 9.94
C GLY A 43 10.13 -0.76 8.49
N TRP A 44 9.05 -0.96 7.75
CA TRP A 44 9.14 -1.25 6.32
C TRP A 44 9.43 0.01 5.50
N GLU A 45 10.41 -0.04 4.60
CA GLU A 45 10.80 1.07 3.73
C GLU A 45 10.46 0.75 2.26
N PRO A 46 9.20 0.94 1.82
CA PRO A 46 8.80 0.58 0.46
C PRO A 46 9.51 1.36 -0.64
N SER A 47 9.91 0.64 -1.68
CA SER A 47 10.34 1.20 -2.95
C SER A 47 9.15 1.48 -3.89
N SER A 48 9.40 2.17 -5.00
CA SER A 48 8.37 2.36 -6.03
C SER A 48 7.86 1.04 -6.64
N ASP A 49 8.70 -0.01 -6.69
CA ASP A 49 8.29 -1.30 -7.26
C ASP A 49 7.38 -2.08 -6.32
N ASP A 50 7.59 -1.95 -5.00
CA ASP A 50 6.68 -2.49 -4.00
C ASP A 50 5.29 -1.85 -4.12
N ILE A 51 5.22 -0.53 -4.31
CA ILE A 51 3.95 0.18 -4.52
C ILE A 51 3.28 -0.25 -5.83
N LYS A 52 4.04 -0.42 -6.93
CA LYS A 52 3.49 -0.95 -8.19
C LYS A 52 2.87 -2.33 -8.01
N LYS A 53 3.52 -3.19 -7.21
CA LYS A 53 3.01 -4.52 -6.90
C LYS A 53 1.71 -4.45 -6.09
N LEU A 54 1.69 -3.67 -5.00
CA LEU A 54 0.47 -3.44 -4.22
C LEU A 54 -0.69 -2.91 -5.07
N LYS A 55 -0.40 -1.98 -5.99
CA LYS A 55 -1.39 -1.47 -6.95
C LYS A 55 -1.91 -2.58 -7.87
N ALA A 56 -1.02 -3.40 -8.43
CA ALA A 56 -1.41 -4.51 -9.30
C ALA A 56 -2.27 -5.53 -8.56
N ASP A 57 -1.88 -5.90 -7.34
CA ASP A 57 -2.60 -6.84 -6.48
C ASP A 57 -3.99 -6.29 -6.08
N ALA A 58 -4.11 -4.98 -5.82
CA ALA A 58 -5.40 -4.34 -5.54
C ALA A 58 -6.32 -4.25 -6.76
N MET A 59 -5.75 -4.13 -7.98
CA MET A 59 -6.53 -4.11 -9.23
C MET A 59 -6.99 -5.51 -9.67
N ASN A 60 -6.21 -6.54 -9.33
CA ASN A 60 -6.53 -7.93 -9.67
C ASN A 60 -6.40 -8.82 -8.42
N PRO A 61 -7.32 -8.68 -7.46
CA PRO A 61 -7.25 -9.41 -6.21
C PRO A 61 -7.43 -10.91 -6.46
N ASP A 62 -6.53 -11.74 -5.92
CA ASP A 62 -6.67 -13.21 -5.99
C ASP A 62 -8.00 -13.62 -5.33
N PRO A 63 -8.92 -14.28 -6.05
CA PRO A 63 -10.19 -14.74 -5.49
C PRO A 63 -10.04 -15.60 -4.23
N LYS A 64 -8.94 -16.38 -4.11
CA LYS A 64 -8.66 -17.17 -2.91
C LYS A 64 -8.30 -16.29 -1.72
N GLU A 65 -7.52 -15.24 -1.94
CA GLU A 65 -7.15 -14.30 -0.87
C GLU A 65 -8.35 -13.47 -0.44
N LEU A 66 -9.22 -13.06 -1.38
CA LEU A 66 -10.50 -12.44 -1.05
C LEU A 66 -11.39 -13.34 -0.18
N ALA A 67 -11.49 -14.62 -0.54
CA ALA A 67 -12.27 -15.59 0.23
C ALA A 67 -11.72 -15.77 1.65
N ARG A 68 -10.39 -15.83 1.78
CA ARG A 68 -9.70 -15.94 3.07
C ARG A 68 -9.93 -14.69 3.94
N LEU A 69 -9.74 -13.50 3.38
CA LEU A 69 -9.95 -12.24 4.09
C LEU A 69 -11.40 -12.12 4.56
N LYS A 70 -12.36 -12.47 3.71
CA LYS A 70 -13.79 -12.50 4.07
C LYS A 70 -14.06 -13.44 5.25
N ALA A 71 -13.50 -14.65 5.24
CA ALA A 71 -13.66 -15.61 6.35
C ALA A 71 -13.08 -15.09 7.68
N ILE A 72 -11.92 -14.42 7.66
CA ILE A 72 -11.31 -13.81 8.86
C ILE A 72 -12.22 -12.69 9.41
N TRP A 73 -12.78 -11.86 8.54
CA TRP A 73 -13.68 -10.78 8.95
C TRP A 73 -15.02 -11.29 9.49
N GLU A 74 -15.57 -12.37 8.91
CA GLU A 74 -16.78 -13.01 9.41
C GLU A 74 -16.56 -13.68 10.78
N GLN A 75 -15.41 -14.33 11.01
CA GLN A 75 -15.05 -14.91 12.31
C GLN A 75 -14.84 -13.90 13.44
N ARG A 76 -14.54 -12.63 13.15
CA ARG A 76 -14.35 -11.59 14.18
C ARG A 76 -15.67 -10.92 14.61
N ASN A 77 -16.76 -11.18 13.90
CA ASN A 77 -18.08 -10.60 14.18
C ASN A 77 -19.02 -11.55 14.94
N GLU A 78 -18.51 -12.69 15.40
CA GLU A 78 -19.12 -13.59 16.40
C GLU A 78 -18.44 -13.39 17.77
#